data_AF-H6RN90-F1
#
_entry.id   AF-H6RN90-F1
#
_cell.length_a   1.000
_cell.length_b   1.000
_cell.length_c   1.000
_cell.angle_alpha   90.00
_cell.angle_beta   90.00
_cell.angle_gamma   90.00
#
_symmetry.space_group_name_H-M   'P 1'
#
loop_
_entity.id
_entity.type
_entity.pdbx_description
1 polymer ?
#
loop_
_entity_poly.entity_id
_entity_poly.type
_entity_poly.pdbx_seq_one_letter_code
_entity_poly.pdbx_strand_id
1 'polypeptide(L)'
;MAGGSGSGSARSWTMLAVLLALVGAVALVVAVSGQQSAPQPAADVGVVAMEQTAAPTGSTAVAPSGPPAGSFAAAPAPASPPPAADVAEPVSLGLQDDGTVEVPPLSAVDQAGWYRDSPPPGAVGPSVLLGHVDSAELGPGVFFRLGALAPGDQVGARMGG
;
A
#
# COMPACT_ATOMS: atom_id res chain seq x y z
N MET A 1 -21.28 -9.70 71.61
CA MET A 1 -20.25 -8.75 71.12
C MET A 1 -19.17 -9.59 70.46
N ALA A 2 -19.25 -9.76 69.13
CA ALA A 2 -18.46 -9.03 68.12
C ALA A 2 -16.97 -9.40 68.21
N GLY A 3 -16.27 -9.87 67.18
CA GLY A 3 -16.59 -10.15 65.79
C GLY A 3 -15.29 -10.75 65.22
N GLY A 4 -15.36 -11.93 64.61
CA GLY A 4 -14.17 -12.67 64.21
C GLY A 4 -14.39 -13.37 62.88
N SER A 5 -14.03 -12.71 61.79
CA SER A 5 -13.64 -13.32 60.50
C SER A 5 -13.37 -12.22 59.46
N GLY A 6 -12.21 -11.55 59.56
CA GLY A 6 -11.81 -10.48 58.62
C GLY A 6 -10.71 -10.84 57.63
N SER A 7 -10.11 -12.04 57.72
CA SER A 7 -8.88 -12.37 56.96
C SER A 7 -9.12 -13.04 55.59
N GLY A 8 -10.33 -13.56 55.33
CA GLY A 8 -10.67 -14.24 54.08
C GLY A 8 -10.95 -13.30 52.91
N SER A 9 -11.56 -12.14 53.17
CA SER A 9 -11.96 -11.14 52.17
C SER A 9 -10.76 -10.35 51.64
N ALA A 10 -9.78 -10.03 52.48
CA ALA A 10 -8.58 -9.31 52.07
C ALA A 10 -7.71 -10.16 51.12
N ARG A 11 -7.54 -11.46 51.42
CA ARG A 11 -6.80 -12.41 50.58
C ARG A 11 -7.51 -12.65 49.24
N SER A 12 -8.83 -12.80 49.25
CA SER A 12 -9.60 -12.96 48.02
C SER A 12 -9.59 -11.70 47.15
N TRP A 13 -9.64 -10.51 47.74
CA TRP A 13 -9.46 -9.25 47.03
C TRP A 13 -8.07 -9.10 46.42
N THR A 14 -7.01 -9.46 47.15
CA THR A 14 -5.66 -9.43 46.58
C THR A 14 -5.51 -10.41 45.42
N MET A 15 -6.08 -11.62 45.52
CA MET A 15 -6.03 -12.58 44.42
C MET A 15 -6.84 -12.12 43.20
N LEU A 16 -8.01 -11.53 43.42
CA LEU A 16 -8.83 -10.95 42.34
C LEU A 16 -8.11 -9.78 41.66
N ALA A 17 -7.47 -8.89 42.43
CA ALA A 17 -6.70 -7.77 41.89
C ALA A 17 -5.51 -8.25 41.05
N VAL A 18 -4.77 -9.26 41.53
CA VAL A 18 -3.65 -9.87 40.79
C VAL A 18 -4.16 -10.57 39.52
N LEU A 19 -5.27 -11.30 39.59
CA LEU A 19 -5.90 -11.93 38.43
C LEU A 19 -6.28 -10.89 37.37
N LEU A 20 -6.98 -9.82 37.77
CA LEU A 20 -7.39 -8.75 36.86
C LEU A 20 -6.20 -8.02 36.24
N ALA A 21 -5.13 -7.78 37.02
CA ALA A 21 -3.91 -7.19 36.50
C ALA A 21 -3.22 -8.10 35.46
N LEU A 22 -3.15 -9.41 35.70
CA LEU A 22 -2.60 -10.37 34.75
C LEU A 22 -3.44 -10.46 33.47
N VAL A 23 -4.76 -10.51 33.58
CA VAL A 23 -5.66 -10.51 32.42
C VAL A 23 -5.52 -9.21 31.63
N GLY A 24 -5.44 -8.06 32.30
CA GLY A 24 -5.21 -6.77 31.67
C GLY A 24 -3.86 -6.71 30.94
N ALA A 25 -2.79 -7.22 31.56
CA ALA A 25 -1.48 -7.29 30.94
C ALA A 25 -1.46 -8.20 29.71
N VAL A 26 -2.09 -9.38 29.79
CA VAL A 26 -2.22 -10.30 28.64
C VAL A 26 -3.04 -9.66 27.51
N ALA A 27 -4.17 -9.03 27.83
CA ALA A 27 -4.98 -8.33 26.84
C ALA A 27 -4.21 -7.19 26.16
N LEU A 28 -3.40 -6.44 26.92
CA LEU A 28 -2.56 -5.37 26.37
C LEU A 28 -1.43 -5.92 25.49
N VAL A 29 -0.79 -7.02 25.89
CA VAL A 29 0.21 -7.72 25.06
C VAL A 29 -0.44 -8.19 23.76
N VAL A 30 -1.59 -8.85 23.81
CA VAL A 30 -2.30 -9.32 22.61
C VAL A 30 -2.70 -8.15 21.72
N ALA A 31 -3.25 -7.08 22.29
CA ALA A 31 -3.64 -5.89 21.54
C ALA A 31 -2.45 -5.23 20.84
N VAL A 32 -1.31 -5.10 21.51
CA VAL A 32 -0.09 -4.52 20.93
C VAL A 32 0.54 -5.44 19.88
N SER A 33 0.53 -6.76 20.13
CA SER A 33 1.11 -7.76 19.22
C SER A 33 0.28 -7.95 17.94
N GLY A 34 -1.03 -7.71 18.03
CA GLY A 34 -1.97 -7.89 16.92
C GLY A 34 -2.02 -6.73 15.93
N GLN A 35 -1.39 -5.58 16.23
CA GLN A 35 -1.39 -4.45 15.31
C GLN A 35 -0.44 -4.70 14.14
N GLN A 36 -1.00 -4.81 12.93
CA GLN A 36 -0.25 -4.95 11.69
C GLN A 36 -0.16 -3.59 10.99
N SER A 37 1.01 -2.98 11.01
CA SER A 37 1.31 -1.80 10.19
C SER A 37 1.84 -2.22 8.82
N ALA A 38 1.54 -1.45 7.79
CA ALA A 38 2.18 -1.62 6.49
C ALA A 38 3.71 -1.51 6.63
N PRO A 39 4.49 -2.41 6.00
CA PRO A 39 5.94 -2.28 5.94
C PRO A 39 6.31 -0.93 5.35
N GLN A 40 7.36 -0.29 5.87
CA GLN A 40 7.86 0.99 5.35
C GLN A 40 9.13 0.75 4.53
N PRO A 41 9.32 1.47 3.40
CA PRO A 41 10.56 1.41 2.63
C PRO A 41 11.76 1.74 3.51
N ALA A 42 12.92 1.15 3.21
CA ALA A 42 14.17 1.52 3.87
C ALA A 42 14.44 3.03 3.67
N ALA A 43 14.88 3.72 4.72
CA ALA A 43 15.12 5.17 4.69
C ALA A 43 16.21 5.61 3.69
N ASP A 44 16.97 4.65 3.15
CA ASP A 44 18.11 4.87 2.25
C ASP A 44 17.73 4.86 0.75
N VAL A 45 16.45 4.70 0.40
CA VAL A 45 15.98 4.82 -0.98
C VAL A 45 16.04 6.31 -1.36
N GLY A 46 17.20 6.70 -1.86
CA GLY A 46 17.57 8.09 -2.12
C GLY A 46 16.50 8.85 -2.88
N VAL A 47 16.07 9.97 -2.31
CA VAL A 47 15.58 11.11 -3.08
C VAL A 47 16.62 11.40 -4.14
N VAL A 48 16.34 11.01 -5.38
CA VAL A 48 17.00 11.64 -6.53
C VAL A 48 16.62 13.11 -6.46
N ALA A 49 17.50 13.91 -5.86
CA ALA A 49 17.39 15.35 -5.94
C ALA A 49 17.32 15.67 -7.42
N MET A 50 16.16 16.15 -7.89
CA MET A 50 16.09 16.80 -9.19
C MET A 50 17.05 17.99 -9.06
N GLU A 51 18.27 17.85 -9.55
CA GLU A 51 19.17 18.96 -9.74
C GLU A 51 18.52 19.87 -10.79
N GLN A 52 17.74 20.83 -10.30
CA GLN A 52 17.14 21.89 -11.08
C GLN A 52 18.28 22.76 -11.62
N THR A 53 18.88 22.33 -12.73
CA THR A 53 19.83 23.14 -13.48
C THR A 53 19.09 24.36 -14.00
N ALA A 54 19.39 25.52 -13.42
CA ALA A 54 18.91 26.80 -13.89
C ALA A 54 19.33 27.01 -15.35
N ALA A 55 18.35 27.26 -16.22
CA ALA A 55 18.56 27.53 -17.64
C ALA A 55 19.31 28.85 -17.86
N PRO A 56 20.32 28.92 -18.76
CA PRO A 56 20.68 30.18 -19.38
C PRO A 56 19.67 30.47 -20.52
N THR A 57 19.15 31.68 -20.52
CA THR A 57 18.34 32.27 -21.59
C THR A 57 19.15 32.32 -22.89
N GLY A 58 18.71 31.56 -23.90
CA GLY A 58 19.30 31.56 -25.24
C GLY A 58 18.29 31.07 -26.27
N SER A 59 17.82 31.99 -27.09
CA SER A 59 16.91 31.79 -28.22
C SER A 59 17.55 30.93 -29.32
N THR A 60 16.84 29.87 -29.78
CA THR A 60 16.62 29.52 -31.21
C THR A 60 15.65 28.33 -31.26
N ALA A 61 14.53 28.49 -31.96
CA ALA A 61 13.56 27.44 -32.23
C ALA A 61 14.13 26.42 -33.24
N VAL A 62 14.14 25.14 -32.87
CA VAL A 62 14.31 24.01 -33.79
C VAL A 62 13.18 23.04 -33.48
N ALA A 63 12.28 22.81 -34.45
CA ALA A 63 11.22 21.82 -34.36
C ALA A 63 11.83 20.42 -34.41
N PRO A 64 11.55 19.51 -33.45
CA PRO A 64 11.88 18.11 -33.62
C PRO A 64 10.79 17.44 -34.46
N SER A 65 11.22 16.90 -35.60
CA SER A 65 10.43 15.98 -36.42
C SER A 65 10.06 14.76 -35.58
N GLY A 66 8.79 14.34 -35.61
CA GLY A 66 8.28 13.24 -34.80
C GLY A 66 8.98 11.90 -35.09
N PRO A 67 9.12 11.00 -34.09
CA PRO A 67 9.67 9.68 -34.32
C PRO A 67 8.71 8.83 -35.16
N PRO A 68 9.21 7.94 -36.03
CA PRO A 68 8.36 7.02 -36.78
C PRO A 68 7.64 6.07 -35.82
N ALA A 69 6.37 5.79 -36.10
CA ALA A 69 5.60 4.74 -35.46
C ALA A 69 6.22 3.36 -35.79
N GLY A 70 7.18 2.94 -34.98
CA GLY A 70 7.75 1.60 -35.00
C GLY A 70 6.87 0.67 -34.17
N SER A 71 6.21 -0.27 -34.83
CA SER A 71 5.54 -1.39 -34.17
C SER A 71 6.60 -2.27 -33.51
N PHE A 72 6.72 -2.22 -32.18
CA PHE A 72 7.48 -3.21 -31.44
C PHE A 72 6.57 -4.42 -31.21
N ALA A 73 6.71 -5.42 -32.07
CA ALA A 73 6.17 -6.75 -31.81
C ALA A 73 6.73 -7.24 -30.48
N ALA A 74 5.85 -7.65 -29.55
CA ALA A 74 6.23 -8.22 -28.28
C ALA A 74 7.08 -9.48 -28.53
N ALA A 75 8.40 -9.35 -28.33
CA ALA A 75 9.27 -10.52 -28.22
C ALA A 75 8.81 -11.34 -27.02
N PRO A 76 8.88 -12.69 -27.08
CA PRO A 76 8.52 -13.51 -25.92
C PRO A 76 9.47 -13.14 -24.79
N ALA A 77 8.91 -12.58 -23.71
CA ALA A 77 9.69 -12.19 -22.56
C ALA A 77 10.42 -13.44 -22.02
N PRO A 78 11.73 -13.36 -21.70
CA PRO A 78 12.34 -14.37 -20.85
C PRO A 78 11.47 -14.48 -19.59
N ALA A 79 11.34 -15.68 -19.02
CA ALA A 79 10.54 -15.89 -17.81
C ALA A 79 11.03 -14.93 -16.71
N SER A 80 10.35 -13.79 -16.60
CA SER A 80 10.65 -12.79 -15.59
C SER A 80 10.46 -13.45 -14.23
N PRO A 81 11.28 -13.11 -13.23
CA PRO A 81 10.98 -13.53 -11.87
C PRO A 81 9.52 -13.12 -11.55
N PRO A 82 8.77 -13.96 -10.81
CA PRO A 82 7.41 -13.63 -10.45
C PRO A 82 7.40 -12.28 -9.73
N PRO A 83 6.43 -11.40 -10.04
CA PRO A 83 6.42 -10.08 -9.45
C PRO A 83 6.24 -10.17 -7.94
N ALA A 84 6.92 -9.28 -7.22
CA ALA A 84 6.79 -9.12 -5.78
C ALA A 84 5.40 -8.59 -5.38
N ALA A 85 4.69 -7.96 -6.32
CA ALA A 85 3.28 -7.60 -6.22
C ALA A 85 2.58 -7.77 -7.58
N ASP A 86 1.44 -8.46 -7.61
CA ASP A 86 0.67 -8.73 -8.84
C ASP A 86 -0.76 -8.17 -8.70
N VAL A 87 -1.15 -7.29 -9.63
CA VAL A 87 -2.51 -6.77 -9.72
C VAL A 87 -3.21 -7.40 -10.91
N ALA A 88 -4.26 -8.17 -10.63
CA ALA A 88 -5.12 -8.75 -11.64
C ALA A 88 -6.46 -8.01 -11.69
N GLU A 89 -6.95 -7.75 -12.89
CA GLU A 89 -8.33 -7.29 -13.14
C GLU A 89 -8.70 -6.01 -12.38
N PRO A 90 -7.92 -4.92 -12.53
CA PRO A 90 -8.23 -3.68 -11.85
C PRO A 90 -9.55 -3.08 -12.36
N VAL A 91 -10.36 -2.54 -11.45
CA VAL A 91 -11.60 -1.83 -11.81
C VAL A 91 -11.27 -0.52 -12.52
N SER A 92 -12.07 -0.12 -13.50
CA SER A 92 -11.80 1.11 -14.25
C SER A 92 -12.26 2.34 -13.45
N LEU A 93 -11.34 3.28 -13.22
CA LEU A 93 -11.51 4.53 -12.47
C LEU A 93 -11.39 5.73 -13.42
N GLY A 94 -12.24 6.73 -13.27
CA GLY A 94 -12.21 8.01 -13.98
C GLY A 94 -11.76 9.17 -13.11
N LEU A 95 -12.39 10.32 -13.32
CA LEU A 95 -12.23 11.51 -12.51
C LEU A 95 -13.55 11.87 -11.82
N GLN A 96 -13.44 12.45 -10.64
CA GLN A 96 -14.53 13.11 -9.93
C GLN A 96 -14.83 14.47 -10.58
N ASP A 97 -15.96 15.07 -10.18
CA ASP A 97 -16.36 16.41 -10.62
C ASP A 97 -15.33 17.50 -10.24
N ASP A 98 -14.52 17.25 -9.20
CA ASP A 98 -13.44 18.13 -8.74
C ASP A 98 -12.09 17.89 -9.46
N GLY A 99 -12.05 16.95 -10.41
CA GLY A 99 -10.86 16.59 -11.17
C GLY A 99 -9.88 15.67 -10.45
N THR A 100 -10.23 15.15 -9.27
CA THR A 100 -9.44 14.10 -8.60
C THR A 100 -9.71 12.73 -9.23
N VAL A 101 -8.76 11.81 -9.11
CA VAL A 101 -8.92 10.43 -9.62
C VAL A 101 -9.77 9.62 -8.65
N GLU A 102 -10.69 8.82 -9.18
CA GLU A 102 -11.54 8.00 -8.31
C GLU A 102 -10.70 6.97 -7.57
N VAL A 103 -11.16 6.59 -6.39
CA VAL A 103 -10.51 5.57 -5.58
C VAL A 103 -11.46 4.37 -5.50
N PRO A 104 -10.96 3.12 -5.52
CA PRO A 104 -11.79 1.96 -5.28
C PRO A 104 -12.61 2.12 -3.98
N PRO A 105 -13.82 1.56 -3.91
CA PRO A 105 -14.66 1.71 -2.73
C PRO A 105 -14.03 1.04 -1.52
N LEU A 106 -14.17 1.66 -0.34
CA LEU A 106 -13.66 1.13 0.94
C LEU A 106 -14.27 -0.23 1.33
N SER A 107 -15.34 -0.68 0.66
CA SER A 107 -15.89 -2.03 0.81
C SER A 107 -15.03 -3.12 0.17
N ALA A 108 -14.04 -2.77 -0.66
CA ALA A 108 -13.18 -3.67 -1.42
C ALA A 108 -11.71 -3.21 -1.32
N VAL A 109 -11.14 -3.27 -0.12
CA VAL A 109 -9.77 -2.78 0.16
C VAL A 109 -8.68 -3.58 -0.55
N ASP A 110 -8.98 -4.83 -0.89
CA ASP A 110 -8.15 -5.78 -1.63
C ASP A 110 -8.26 -5.60 -3.16
N GLN A 111 -9.11 -4.67 -3.63
CA GLN A 111 -9.26 -4.37 -5.04
C GLN A 111 -8.44 -3.14 -5.44
N ALA A 112 -7.66 -3.30 -6.51
CA ALA A 112 -7.04 -2.17 -7.20
C ALA A 112 -7.97 -1.65 -8.31
N GLY A 113 -7.81 -0.39 -8.67
CA GLY A 113 -8.38 0.18 -9.87
C GLY A 113 -7.33 0.82 -10.76
N TRP A 114 -7.66 0.92 -12.04
CA TRP A 114 -6.85 1.47 -13.09
C TRP A 114 -7.48 2.77 -13.57
N TYR A 115 -6.67 3.83 -13.64
CA TYR A 115 -7.13 5.12 -14.15
C TYR A 115 -7.29 5.07 -15.68
N ARG A 116 -8.53 5.19 -16.15
CA ARG A 116 -8.96 4.92 -17.53
C ARG A 116 -8.33 5.85 -18.58
N ASP A 117 -7.85 7.02 -18.16
CA ASP A 117 -7.17 7.97 -19.06
C ASP A 117 -5.65 7.73 -19.13
N SER A 118 -5.14 6.69 -18.45
CA SER A 118 -3.79 6.15 -18.65
C SER A 118 -3.84 4.91 -19.54
N PRO A 119 -2.78 4.55 -20.30
CA PRO A 119 -2.67 3.26 -20.97
C PRO A 119 -3.06 2.06 -20.06
N PRO A 120 -3.85 1.09 -20.57
CA PRO A 120 -4.22 -0.08 -19.77
C PRO A 120 -2.99 -0.96 -19.46
N PRO A 121 -2.97 -1.66 -18.30
CA PRO A 121 -1.88 -2.56 -17.96
C PRO A 121 -1.61 -3.59 -19.07
N GLY A 122 -0.36 -3.65 -19.52
CA GLY A 122 0.07 -4.50 -20.64
C GLY A 122 0.10 -3.80 -22.00
N ALA A 123 -0.47 -2.59 -22.12
CA ALA A 123 -0.28 -1.75 -23.30
C ALA A 123 1.02 -0.93 -23.20
N VAL A 124 1.44 -0.37 -24.34
CA VAL A 124 2.61 0.50 -24.41
C VAL A 124 2.31 1.82 -23.73
N GLY A 125 3.11 2.18 -22.73
CA GLY A 125 3.04 3.46 -22.01
C GLY A 125 2.86 3.29 -20.50
N PRO A 126 2.86 4.40 -19.74
CA PRO A 126 2.69 4.35 -18.29
C PRO A 126 1.23 4.05 -17.91
N SER A 127 1.00 3.01 -17.11
CA SER A 127 -0.31 2.72 -16.50
C SER A 127 -0.36 3.24 -15.07
N VAL A 128 -1.50 3.81 -14.67
CA VAL A 128 -1.71 4.31 -13.31
C VAL A 128 -2.72 3.43 -12.59
N LEU A 129 -2.30 2.87 -11.45
CA LEU A 129 -3.14 2.04 -10.57
C LEU A 129 -3.30 2.69 -9.20
N LEU A 130 -4.49 2.58 -8.64
CA LEU A 130 -4.89 3.12 -7.34
C LEU A 130 -5.50 2.00 -6.49
N GLY A 131 -5.36 2.09 -5.18
CA GLY A 131 -5.84 1.08 -4.26
C GLY A 131 -5.52 1.42 -2.81
N HIS A 132 -6.16 0.73 -1.88
CA HIS A 132 -5.95 0.95 -0.46
C HIS A 132 -4.67 0.26 0.04
N VAL A 133 -3.99 0.92 0.98
CA VAL A 133 -2.85 0.33 1.70
C VAL A 133 -3.37 -0.53 2.85
N ASP A 134 -4.28 0.00 3.65
CA ASP A 134 -4.91 -0.67 4.78
C ASP A 134 -6.29 -0.09 5.10
N SER A 135 -7.03 -0.80 5.95
CA SER A 135 -8.29 -0.37 6.54
C SER A 135 -8.36 -0.83 7.99
N ALA A 136 -8.88 0.04 8.86
CA ALA A 136 -9.10 -0.30 10.27
C ALA A 136 -10.14 -1.43 10.45
N GLU A 137 -11.08 -1.55 9.51
CA GLU A 137 -12.18 -2.52 9.58
C GLU A 137 -11.86 -3.81 8.81
N LEU A 138 -11.25 -3.69 7.63
CA LEU A 138 -11.03 -4.81 6.71
C LEU A 138 -9.59 -5.33 6.70
N GLY A 139 -8.65 -4.62 7.35
CA GLY A 139 -7.25 -5.03 7.46
C GLY A 139 -6.40 -4.64 6.23
N PRO A 140 -5.38 -5.44 5.87
CA PRO A 140 -4.47 -5.15 4.76
C PRO A 140 -5.19 -4.92 3.43
N GLY A 141 -4.87 -3.82 2.75
CA GLY A 141 -5.38 -3.53 1.41
C GLY A 141 -4.48 -4.12 0.30
N VAL A 142 -4.90 -3.93 -0.95
CA VAL A 142 -4.22 -4.43 -2.16
C VAL A 142 -2.76 -3.97 -2.25
N PHE A 143 -2.44 -2.80 -1.68
CA PHE A 143 -1.10 -2.22 -1.70
C PHE A 143 -0.39 -2.26 -0.34
N PHE A 144 -0.91 -3.01 0.63
CA PHE A 144 -0.30 -3.15 1.96
C PHE A 144 1.19 -3.50 1.91
N ARG A 145 1.59 -4.35 0.96
CA ARG A 145 2.95 -4.89 0.85
C ARG A 145 3.92 -3.99 0.06
N LEU A 146 3.45 -2.89 -0.55
CA LEU A 146 4.30 -2.06 -1.40
C LEU A 146 5.52 -1.49 -0.68
N GLY A 147 5.39 -1.13 0.60
CA GLY A 147 6.53 -0.61 1.35
C GLY A 147 7.57 -1.66 1.75
N ALA A 148 7.32 -2.94 1.50
CA ALA A 148 8.34 -4.00 1.65
C ALA A 148 9.18 -4.19 0.38
N LEU A 149 8.84 -3.51 -0.72
CA LEU A 149 9.55 -3.67 -1.99
C LEU A 149 10.93 -3.04 -1.94
N ALA A 150 11.90 -3.71 -2.57
CA ALA A 150 13.25 -3.22 -2.76
C ALA A 150 13.47 -2.73 -4.20
N PRO A 151 14.45 -1.85 -4.43
CA PRO A 151 14.86 -1.50 -5.79
C PRO A 151 15.23 -2.75 -6.60
N GLY A 152 14.60 -2.89 -7.78
CA GLY A 152 14.76 -4.07 -8.64
C GLY A 152 13.66 -5.11 -8.49
N ASP A 153 12.78 -4.99 -7.49
CA ASP A 153 11.58 -5.82 -7.40
C ASP A 153 10.64 -5.52 -8.58
N GLN A 154 10.06 -6.60 -9.12
CA GLN A 154 9.11 -6.49 -10.22
C GLN A 154 7.69 -6.33 -9.70
N VAL A 155 6.92 -5.46 -10.35
CA VAL A 155 5.47 -5.31 -10.10
C VAL A 155 4.73 -5.68 -11.39
N GLY A 156 3.78 -6.60 -11.27
CA GLY A 156 2.95 -7.07 -12.36
C GLY A 156 1.57 -6.43 -12.31
N ALA A 157 1.04 -6.03 -13.45
CA ALA A 157 -0.36 -5.65 -13.58
C ALA A 157 -0.90 -6.16 -14.92
N ARG A 158 -2.11 -6.73 -14.91
CA ARG A 158 -2.76 -7.24 -16.12
C ARG A 158 -4.26 -6.95 -16.12
N MET A 159 -4.78 -6.61 -17.31
CA MET A 159 -6.22 -6.66 -17.56
C MET A 159 -6.67 -8.12 -17.62
N GLY A 160 -7.87 -8.41 -17.12
CA GLY A 160 -8.50 -9.73 -17.29
C GLY A 160 -8.71 -10.05 -18.76
N GLY A 161 -8.56 -11.33 -19.11
CA GLY A 161 -8.75 -11.86 -20.45
C GLY A 161 -10.20 -12.25 -20.74
#